data_AF-A0A7C3TB08-F1
#
_entry.id   AF-A0A7C3TB08-F1
#
_cell.length_a   1.000
_cell.length_b   1.000
_cell.length_c   1.000
_cell.angle_alpha   90.00
_cell.angle_beta   90.00
_cell.angle_gamma   90.00
#
_symmetry.space_group_name_H-M   'P 1'
#
loop_
_entity.id
_entity.type
_entity.pdbx_description
1 polymer ?
#
loop_
_entity_poly.entity_id
_entity_poly.type
_entity_poly.pdbx_seq_one_letter_code
_entity_poly.pdbx_strand_id
1 'polypeptide(L)'
;MEFWNDIAVDKSYKILQELGKEFDFVLIGGWGIYFLTGALKSKDIDIIIDFKELTKLKIRLGIKKNDFLKKYESKVDGASIEIYVPYYSEFAIPPEEVLRNTIKIENFRIPRPEILLILKQQ
;
A
#
# COMPACT_ATOMS: atom_id res chain seq x y z
N MET A 1 23.97 8.33 7.92
CA MET A 1 22.50 8.26 8.10
C MET A 1 21.82 7.34 7.07
N GLU A 2 22.53 6.92 6.02
CA GLU A 2 22.04 5.98 4.98
C GLU A 2 21.78 4.57 5.51
N PHE A 3 22.67 4.01 6.34
CA PHE A 3 22.58 2.62 6.81
C PHE A 3 21.26 2.25 7.52
N TRP A 4 20.74 3.12 8.40
CA TRP A 4 19.46 2.89 9.08
C TRP A 4 18.25 3.04 8.14
N ASN A 5 18.41 3.84 7.09
CA ASN A 5 17.40 4.04 6.05
C ASN A 5 17.26 2.75 5.23
N ASP A 6 18.39 2.17 4.83
CA ASP A 6 18.45 0.92 4.07
C ASP A 6 17.84 -0.25 4.84
N ILE A 7 18.13 -0.39 6.14
CA ILE A 7 17.54 -1.45 6.98
C ILE A 7 16.01 -1.33 7.04
N ALA A 8 15.48 -0.11 7.20
CA ALA A 8 14.03 0.10 7.28
C ALA A 8 13.36 -0.21 5.93
N VAL A 9 13.97 0.22 4.83
CA VAL A 9 13.52 -0.07 3.47
C VAL A 9 13.50 -1.57 3.21
N ASP A 10 14.59 -2.28 3.51
CA ASP A 10 14.70 -3.73 3.30
C ASP A 10 13.69 -4.52 4.13
N LYS A 11 13.43 -4.10 5.37
CA LYS A 11 12.39 -4.69 6.22
C LYS A 11 11.00 -4.50 5.61
N SER A 12 10.67 -3.28 5.20
CA SER A 12 9.39 -3.00 4.57
C SER A 12 9.21 -3.79 3.27
N TYR A 13 10.28 -3.96 2.48
CA TYR A 13 10.24 -4.77 1.26
C TYR A 13 9.93 -6.24 1.56
N LYS A 14 10.59 -6.83 2.57
CA LYS A 14 10.30 -8.22 3.00
C LYS A 14 8.85 -8.37 3.44
N ILE A 15 8.34 -7.44 4.25
CA ILE A 15 6.94 -7.45 4.69
C ILE A 15 6.00 -7.34 3.49
N LEU A 16 6.27 -6.44 2.55
CA LEU A 16 5.49 -6.28 1.34
C LEU A 16 5.44 -7.57 0.51
N GLN A 17 6.55 -8.30 0.42
CA GLN A 17 6.58 -9.61 -0.25
C GLN A 17 5.74 -10.66 0.48
N GLU A 18 5.77 -10.71 1.82
CA GLU A 18 4.92 -11.64 2.57
C GLU A 18 3.43 -11.28 2.44
N LEU A 19 3.09 -9.98 2.51
CA LEU A 19 1.73 -9.51 2.26
C LEU A 19 1.24 -9.94 0.87
N GLY A 20 2.07 -9.78 -0.16
CA GLY A 20 1.73 -10.14 -1.54
C GLY A 20 1.46 -11.62 -1.76
N LYS A 21 1.88 -12.50 -0.85
CA LYS A 21 1.57 -13.95 -0.89
C LYS A 21 0.23 -14.27 -0.22
N GLU A 22 -0.14 -13.52 0.82
CA GLU A 22 -1.30 -13.81 1.67
C GLU A 22 -2.57 -13.04 1.26
N PHE A 23 -2.43 -11.86 0.64
CA PHE A 23 -3.53 -10.91 0.41
C PHE A 23 -3.59 -10.41 -1.03
N ASP A 24 -4.80 -10.16 -1.52
CA ASP A 24 -5.01 -9.40 -2.76
C ASP A 24 -5.14 -7.91 -2.44
N PHE A 25 -4.27 -7.10 -3.04
CA PHE A 25 -4.28 -5.66 -2.87
C PHE A 25 -3.74 -4.94 -4.10
N VAL A 26 -4.02 -3.64 -4.15
CA VAL A 26 -3.38 -2.71 -5.08
C VAL A 26 -2.35 -1.90 -4.31
N LEU A 27 -1.09 -2.03 -4.70
CA LEU A 27 0.03 -1.33 -4.10
C LEU A 27 0.13 0.10 -4.67
N ILE A 28 0.12 1.09 -3.79
CA ILE A 28 0.23 2.51 -4.12
C ILE A 28 1.47 3.12 -3.45
N GLY A 29 1.52 4.45 -3.36
CA GLY A 29 2.57 5.16 -2.61
C GLY A 29 3.97 4.93 -3.16
N GLY A 30 4.98 5.02 -2.28
CA GLY A 30 6.38 4.94 -2.69
C GLY A 30 6.77 3.59 -3.29
N TRP A 31 6.27 2.48 -2.72
CA TRP A 31 6.53 1.15 -3.29
C TRP A 31 5.86 0.94 -4.65
N GLY A 32 4.64 1.44 -4.87
CA GLY A 32 4.01 1.41 -6.19
C GLY A 32 4.82 2.17 -7.24
N ILE A 33 5.38 3.34 -6.88
CA ILE A 33 6.24 4.14 -7.76
C ILE A 33 7.56 3.40 -8.06
N TYR A 34 8.15 2.75 -7.06
CA TYR A 34 9.36 1.97 -7.24
C TYR A 34 9.18 0.84 -8.26
N PHE A 35 8.10 0.06 -8.18
CA PHE A 35 7.88 -0.99 -9.18
C PHE A 35 7.63 -0.45 -10.58
N LEU A 36 7.07 0.76 -10.71
CA LEU A 36 6.86 1.39 -12.01
C LEU A 36 8.16 1.96 -12.62
N THR A 37 9.07 2.49 -11.79
CA THR A 37 10.17 3.36 -12.26
C THR A 37 11.57 2.86 -11.92
N GLY A 38 11.69 1.91 -10.98
CA GLY A 38 12.97 1.49 -10.38
C GLY A 38 13.56 2.49 -9.39
N ALA A 39 12.87 3.58 -9.08
CA ALA A 39 13.36 4.66 -8.23
C ALA A 39 12.48 4.88 -6.98
N LEU A 40 13.03 5.58 -5.97
CA LEU A 40 12.28 6.01 -4.76
C LEU A 40 11.68 4.87 -3.92
N LYS A 41 12.54 3.95 -3.44
CA LYS A 41 12.12 2.96 -2.44
C LYS A 41 11.49 3.63 -1.21
N SER A 42 10.57 2.92 -0.56
CA SER A 42 9.81 3.42 0.60
C SER A 42 10.12 2.61 1.86
N LYS A 43 9.80 3.18 3.02
CA LYS A 43 9.74 2.48 4.31
C LYS A 43 8.32 2.09 4.70
N ASP A 44 7.35 2.84 4.17
CA ASP A 44 5.93 2.66 4.43
C ASP A 44 5.29 1.93 3.26
N ILE A 45 4.30 1.10 3.58
CA ILE A 45 3.57 0.25 2.64
C ILE A 45 2.14 0.79 2.54
N ASP A 46 1.80 1.32 1.38
CA ASP A 46 0.48 1.90 1.12
C ASP A 46 -0.31 0.97 0.20
N ILE A 47 -1.46 0.46 0.67
CA ILE A 47 -2.27 -0.51 -0.07
C ILE A 47 -3.74 -0.15 -0.10
N ILE A 48 -4.40 -0.44 -1.22
CA ILE A 48 -5.86 -0.44 -1.34
C ILE A 48 -6.34 -1.90 -1.34
N ILE A 49 -7.29 -2.22 -0.48
CA ILE A 49 -7.88 -3.56 -0.35
C ILE A 49 -9.40 -3.51 -0.34
N ASP A 50 -10.05 -4.61 -0.72
CA ASP A 50 -11.51 -4.73 -0.59
C ASP A 50 -11.94 -5.12 0.85
N PHE A 51 -13.25 -5.13 1.09
CA PHE A 51 -13.80 -5.49 2.40
C PHE A 51 -13.54 -6.95 2.81
N LYS A 52 -13.39 -7.87 1.85
CA LYS A 52 -13.12 -9.28 2.11
C LYS A 52 -11.70 -9.43 2.66
N GLU A 53 -10.72 -8.80 2.02
CA GLU A 53 -9.33 -8.82 2.45
C GLU A 53 -9.14 -8.02 3.75
N LEU A 54 -9.85 -6.91 3.95
CA LEU A 54 -9.83 -6.16 5.21
C LEU A 54 -10.18 -7.04 6.42
N THR A 55 -11.18 -7.91 6.27
CA THR A 55 -11.60 -8.82 7.34
C THR A 55 -10.48 -9.80 7.71
N LYS A 56 -9.81 -10.38 6.71
CA LYS A 56 -8.67 -11.28 6.93
C LYS A 56 -7.50 -10.55 7.59
N LEU A 57 -7.20 -9.35 7.09
CA LEU A 57 -6.07 -8.55 7.54
C LEU A 57 -6.26 -8.10 9.00
N LYS A 58 -7.50 -7.81 9.41
CA LYS A 58 -7.87 -7.53 10.81
C LYS A 58 -7.54 -8.70 11.75
N ILE A 59 -7.78 -9.94 11.33
CA ILE A 59 -7.47 -11.14 12.11
C ILE A 59 -5.95 -11.36 12.18
N ARG A 60 -5.24 -11.14 11.06
CA ARG A 60 -3.83 -11.49 10.91
C ARG A 60 -2.86 -10.48 11.54
N LEU A 61 -3.10 -9.19 11.36
CA LEU A 61 -2.12 -8.12 11.62
C LEU A 61 -2.54 -7.12 12.70
N GLY A 62 -3.75 -7.24 13.25
CA GLY A 62 -4.26 -6.30 14.25
C GLY A 62 -4.27 -4.86 13.72
N ILE A 63 -5.24 -4.53 12.87
CA ILE A 63 -5.36 -3.18 12.30
C ILE A 63 -6.11 -2.24 13.23
N LYS A 64 -5.69 -0.98 13.23
CA LYS A 64 -6.39 0.11 13.90
C LYS A 64 -7.07 0.99 12.86
N LYS A 65 -8.31 1.41 13.15
CA LYS A 65 -9.04 2.35 12.32
C LYS A 65 -8.63 3.79 12.67
N ASN A 66 -8.39 4.60 11.66
CA ASN A 66 -8.17 6.04 11.77
C ASN A 66 -9.31 6.77 11.04
N ASP A 67 -10.34 7.15 11.79
CA ASP A 67 -11.56 7.79 11.25
C ASP A 67 -11.31 9.21 10.72
N PHE A 68 -10.29 9.90 11.24
CA PHE A 68 -9.92 11.24 10.78
C PHE A 68 -9.24 11.20 9.42
N LEU A 69 -8.26 10.31 9.25
CA LEU A 69 -7.54 10.11 7.98
C LEU A 69 -8.24 9.14 7.02
N LYS A 70 -9.44 8.65 7.37
CA LYS A 70 -10.24 7.74 6.55
C LYS A 70 -9.46 6.51 6.07
N LYS A 71 -8.63 5.94 6.93
CA LYS A 71 -7.80 4.76 6.63
C LYS A 71 -7.68 3.81 7.81
N TYR A 72 -7.09 2.65 7.57
CA TYR A 72 -6.62 1.73 8.60
C TYR A 72 -5.10 1.74 8.64
N GLU A 73 -4.54 1.44 9.79
CA GLU A 73 -3.09 1.45 10.02
C GLU A 73 -2.68 0.18 10.79
N SER A 74 -1.51 -0.34 10.44
CA SER A 74 -0.81 -1.36 11.23
C SER A 74 0.69 -1.07 11.23
N LYS A 75 1.40 -1.65 12.20
CA LYS A 75 2.86 -1.61 12.27
C LYS A 75 3.37 -3.03 12.46
N VAL A 76 4.24 -3.46 11.55
CA VAL A 76 4.83 -4.81 11.54
C VAL A 76 6.34 -4.64 11.46
N ASP A 77 7.07 -5.17 12.46
CA ASP A 77 8.54 -5.13 12.54
C ASP A 77 9.19 -3.76 12.24
N GLY A 78 8.48 -2.68 12.57
CA GLY A 78 8.91 -1.30 12.38
C GLY A 78 8.51 -0.66 11.04
N ALA A 79 7.90 -1.39 10.11
CA ALA A 79 7.29 -0.83 8.91
C ALA A 79 5.85 -0.39 9.18
N SER A 80 5.46 0.79 8.69
CA SER A 80 4.08 1.24 8.73
C SER A 80 3.34 0.70 7.51
N ILE A 81 2.11 0.22 7.74
CA ILE A 81 1.21 -0.23 6.68
C ILE A 81 -0.03 0.64 6.72
N GLU A 82 -0.24 1.41 5.66
CA GLU A 82 -1.41 2.24 5.46
C GLU A 82 -2.39 1.54 4.53
N ILE A 83 -3.62 1.36 5.01
CA ILE A 83 -4.60 0.48 4.40
C ILE A 83 -5.84 1.29 4.06
N TYR A 84 -6.11 1.37 2.78
CA TYR A 84 -7.20 2.14 2.22
C TYR A 84 -8.28 1.21 1.69
N VAL A 85 -9.54 1.60 1.86
CA VAL A 85 -10.69 0.74 1.63
C VAL A 85 -11.73 1.49 0.80
N PRO A 86 -12.30 0.88 -0.26
CA PRO A 86 -13.42 1.41 -1.00
C PRO A 86 -14.57 1.90 -0.11
N TYR A 87 -15.19 3.00 -0.50
CA TYR A 87 -16.34 3.68 0.11
C TYR A 87 -16.08 4.22 1.51
N TYR A 88 -14.85 4.12 1.99
CA TYR A 88 -14.42 4.64 3.28
C TYR A 88 -13.25 5.62 3.12
N SER A 89 -12.24 5.27 2.33
CA SER A 89 -11.06 6.10 2.11
C SER A 89 -11.28 7.19 1.07
N GLU A 90 -10.74 8.38 1.36
CA GLU A 90 -10.88 9.57 0.54
C GLU A 90 -9.55 9.88 -0.18
N PHE A 91 -9.62 9.99 -1.51
CA PHE A 91 -8.51 10.33 -2.41
C PHE A 91 -9.02 11.21 -3.55
N ALA A 92 -8.11 11.78 -4.34
CA ALA A 92 -8.43 12.53 -5.56
C ALA A 92 -9.07 11.62 -6.60
N ILE A 93 -8.69 10.35 -6.61
CA ILE A 93 -9.32 9.29 -7.38
C ILE A 93 -9.89 8.28 -6.39
N PRO A 94 -11.22 8.05 -6.37
CA PRO A 94 -11.84 7.11 -5.45
C PRO A 94 -11.18 5.72 -5.53
N PRO A 95 -10.97 5.02 -4.40
CA PRO A 95 -10.33 3.70 -4.40
C PRO A 95 -10.97 2.69 -5.37
N GLU A 96 -12.28 2.77 -5.59
CA GLU A 96 -13.01 1.91 -6.52
C GLU A 96 -12.53 2.09 -7.96
N GLU A 97 -12.22 3.33 -8.35
CA GLU A 97 -11.66 3.62 -9.67
C GLU A 97 -10.22 3.18 -9.78
N VAL A 98 -9.44 3.33 -8.71
CA VAL A 98 -8.08 2.80 -8.66
C VAL A 98 -8.07 1.29 -8.86
N LEU A 99 -8.96 0.56 -8.17
CA LEU A 99 -9.10 -0.90 -8.30
C LEU A 99 -9.45 -1.35 -9.72
N ARG A 100 -10.25 -0.57 -10.46
CA ARG A 100 -10.62 -0.86 -11.87
C ARG A 100 -9.49 -0.59 -12.86
N ASN A 101 -8.55 0.28 -12.51
CA ASN A 101 -7.54 0.80 -13.42
C ASN A 101 -6.13 0.43 -12.95
N THR A 102 -5.86 -0.87 -13.00
CA THR A 102 -4.59 -1.43 -12.55
C THR A 102 -3.79 -2.06 -13.68
N ILE A 103 -2.51 -2.22 -13.44
CA ILE A 103 -1.59 -3.04 -14.22
C ILE A 103 -0.86 -4.00 -13.28
N LYS A 104 -0.36 -5.09 -13.84
CA LYS A 104 0.51 -6.01 -13.11
C LYS A 104 1.95 -5.74 -13.52
N ILE A 105 2.81 -5.44 -12.54
CA ILE A 105 4.25 -5.35 -12.71
C ILE A 105 4.89 -6.33 -11.74
N GLU A 106 5.73 -7.21 -12.28
CA GLU A 106 6.26 -8.36 -11.53
C GLU A 106 5.12 -9.15 -10.85
N ASN A 107 5.11 -9.20 -9.52
CA ASN A 107 4.12 -9.90 -8.72
C ASN A 107 3.09 -8.95 -8.07
N PHE A 108 3.16 -7.65 -8.33
CA PHE A 108 2.30 -6.66 -7.71
C PHE A 108 1.29 -6.09 -8.69
N ARG A 109 0.07 -5.89 -8.19
CA ARG A 109 -0.95 -5.09 -8.86
C ARG A 109 -0.77 -3.65 -8.39
N ILE A 110 -0.54 -2.73 -9.32
CA ILE A 110 -0.40 -1.29 -9.05
C ILE A 110 -1.39 -0.50 -9.90
N PRO A 111 -1.74 0.75 -9.55
CA PRO A 111 -2.51 1.61 -10.43
C PRO A 111 -1.78 1.86 -11.75
N ARG A 112 -2.54 2.18 -12.80
CA ARG A 112 -1.96 2.72 -14.02
C ARG A 112 -1.10 3.97 -13.73
N PRO A 113 -0.03 4.23 -14.51
CA PRO A 113 0.92 5.31 -14.24
C PRO A 113 0.25 6.68 -14.00
N GLU A 114 -0.78 7.00 -14.78
CA GLU A 114 -1.50 8.27 -14.69
C GLU A 114 -2.25 8.41 -13.37
N ILE A 115 -2.85 7.33 -12.88
CA ILE A 115 -3.55 7.29 -11.59
C ILE A 115 -2.54 7.39 -10.45
N LEU A 116 -1.45 6.63 -10.53
CA LEU A 116 -0.41 6.66 -9.51
C LEU A 116 0.22 8.06 -9.41
N LEU A 117 0.40 8.75 -10.54
CA LEU A 117 0.87 10.12 -10.59
C LEU A 117 -0.10 11.09 -9.90
N ILE A 118 -1.40 10.98 -10.17
CA ILE A 118 -2.44 11.81 -9.54
C ILE A 118 -2.46 11.59 -8.03
N LEU A 119 -2.44 10.33 -7.58
CA LEU A 119 -2.40 9.99 -6.14
C LEU A 119 -1.15 10.53 -5.45
N LYS A 120 -0.04 10.70 -6.17
CA LYS A 120 1.21 11.24 -5.61
C LYS A 120 1.19 12.76 -5.38
N GLN A 121 0.27 13.49 -6.01
CA GLN A 121 0.15 14.95 -5.83
C GLN A 121 -0.67 15.35 -4.59
N GLN A 122 -1.19 14.38 -3.86
CA GLN A 122 -2.05 14.59 -2.69
C GLN A 122 -1.27 14.75 -1.39
#